data_AF-A0A0B1U115-F1
#
_entry.id   AF-A0A0B1U115-F1
#
_cell.length_a   1.000
_cell.length_b   1.000
_cell.length_c   1.000
_cell.angle_alpha   90.00
_cell.angle_beta   90.00
_cell.angle_gamma   90.00
#
_symmetry.space_group_name_H-M   'P 1'
#
loop_
_entity.id
_entity.type
_entity.pdbx_description
1 polymer ?
#
loop_
_entity_poly.entity_id
_entity_poly.type
_entity_poly.pdbx_seq_one_letter_code
_entity_poly.pdbx_strand_id
1 'polypeptide(L)'
;MSLAILDARQWQQVVDLRTGHKIEATDSPLTGTVKGVLARHPFPGDRDPRGNSWVTDTALDLIEQYNPGFAFLTYARQYYSSRYSPLTAAERTEMRDAAFAEVERFSRESGFTTVIVGTGDMTEAATPIDLTGLDGLAVASNWSARYAGLYGLSPRDMDRLTGHPGLERVATREEILELFGGGPENGTRLPEQMAVARLGHYFNTTSLRRLVMLPAPSYFVPVSANLEGVASITDVKNAILARLGREKVAIAFLEGLGCDDFTMPFTACRNGRSWYCYEPGDSQYLALTTGSHRVFEHNGGYRYYLDDIERKPYPFSGYFTALPSGTIGEAYPGRSIAVGNRSMFMHMTTGCDIACECFARNLYNQGLMAVIHRQDKAIGAG
;
A
#
# COMPACT_ATOMS: atom_id res chain seq x y z
N MET A 1 -18.24 10.23 11.53
CA MET A 1 -18.52 8.81 11.21
C MET A 1 -18.07 8.57 9.77
N SER A 2 -17.31 7.50 9.53
CA SER A 2 -16.82 7.17 8.18
C SER A 2 -17.78 6.20 7.47
N LEU A 3 -18.11 6.50 6.22
CA LEU A 3 -18.98 5.67 5.39
C LEU A 3 -18.15 4.88 4.38
N ALA A 4 -18.55 3.65 4.08
CA ALA A 4 -18.07 2.94 2.89
C ALA A 4 -19.22 2.74 1.90
N ILE A 5 -18.91 2.90 0.62
CA ILE A 5 -19.81 2.65 -0.51
C ILE A 5 -19.21 1.47 -1.27
N LEU A 6 -19.86 0.31 -1.17
CA LEU A 6 -19.53 -0.88 -1.94
C LEU A 6 -20.26 -0.78 -3.28
N ASP A 7 -19.54 -0.94 -4.38
CA ASP A 7 -20.10 -0.89 -5.74
C ASP A 7 -19.71 -2.16 -6.49
N ALA A 8 -20.72 -2.98 -6.81
CA ALA A 8 -20.63 -4.16 -7.64
C ALA A 8 -21.26 -3.91 -9.02
N ARG A 9 -20.95 -2.76 -9.63
CA ARG A 9 -21.49 -2.20 -10.87
C ARG A 9 -22.94 -1.75 -10.77
N GLN A 10 -23.89 -2.65 -10.95
CA GLN A 10 -25.33 -2.32 -10.97
C GLN A 10 -25.93 -2.22 -9.57
N TRP A 11 -25.13 -2.50 -8.54
CA TRP A 11 -25.55 -2.52 -7.16
C TRP A 11 -24.57 -1.73 -6.31
N GLN A 12 -25.09 -0.75 -5.57
CA GLN A 12 -24.33 0.06 -4.62
C GLN A 12 -24.95 -0.04 -3.22
N GLN A 13 -24.11 -0.25 -2.21
CA GLN A 13 -24.50 -0.35 -0.81
C GLN A 13 -23.65 0.54 0.08
N VAL A 14 -24.32 1.38 0.87
CA VAL A 14 -23.67 2.20 1.89
C VAL A 14 -23.64 1.44 3.22
N VAL A 15 -22.49 1.42 3.87
CA VAL A 15 -22.27 0.77 5.17
C VAL A 15 -21.47 1.69 6.09
N ASP A 16 -21.62 1.50 7.40
CA ASP A 16 -20.71 2.08 8.38
C ASP A 16 -19.36 1.36 8.24
N LEU A 17 -18.28 2.10 7.99
CA LEU A 17 -16.98 1.48 7.74
C LEU A 17 -16.50 0.64 8.94
N ARG A 18 -16.77 1.09 10.17
CA ARG A 18 -16.26 0.47 11.39
C ARG A 18 -16.99 -0.83 11.74
N THR A 19 -18.29 -0.89 11.55
CA THR A 19 -19.13 -2.04 11.93
C THR A 19 -19.50 -2.92 10.74
N GLY A 20 -19.43 -2.38 9.52
CA GLY A 20 -19.89 -3.04 8.30
C GLY A 20 -21.40 -3.13 8.15
N HIS A 21 -22.17 -2.58 9.10
CA HIS A 21 -23.62 -2.59 9.02
C HIS A 21 -24.12 -1.65 7.94
N LYS A 22 -25.15 -2.08 7.22
CA LYS A 22 -25.88 -1.25 6.26
C LYS A 22 -26.36 0.04 6.94
N ILE A 23 -26.13 1.15 6.26
CA ILE A 23 -26.73 2.43 6.59
C ILE A 23 -27.81 2.71 5.55
N GLU A 24 -29.02 3.03 6.00
CA GLU A 24 -30.08 3.51 5.12
C GLU A 24 -29.71 4.89 4.57
N ALA A 25 -30.08 5.15 3.32
CA ALA A 25 -29.62 6.27 2.49
C ALA A 25 -29.27 7.54 3.29
N THR A 26 -27.97 7.89 3.33
CA THR A 26 -27.55 9.20 3.79
C THR A 26 -27.80 10.20 2.65
N ASP A 27 -28.74 11.12 2.82
CA ASP A 27 -29.04 12.22 1.87
C ASP A 27 -27.93 13.28 1.77
N SER A 28 -26.68 12.90 2.06
CA SER A 28 -25.54 13.79 1.92
C SER A 28 -25.22 13.99 0.43
N PRO A 29 -25.12 15.25 -0.06
CA PRO A 29 -24.67 15.55 -1.42
C PRO A 29 -23.33 14.90 -1.76
N LEU A 30 -22.45 14.74 -0.76
CA LEU A 30 -21.15 14.10 -0.94
C LEU A 30 -21.29 12.60 -1.24
N THR A 31 -22.17 11.89 -0.53
CA THR A 31 -22.46 10.47 -0.81
C THR A 31 -22.99 10.30 -2.22
N GLY A 32 -23.94 11.16 -2.65
CA GLY A 32 -24.48 11.14 -4.01
C GLY A 32 -23.40 11.37 -5.08
N THR A 33 -22.50 12.33 -4.83
CA THR A 33 -21.36 12.64 -5.70
C THR A 33 -20.45 11.42 -5.87
N VAL A 34 -20.00 10.81 -4.77
CA VAL A 34 -19.10 9.66 -4.82
C VAL A 34 -19.77 8.45 -5.49
N LYS A 35 -21.04 8.18 -5.18
CA LYS A 35 -21.81 7.12 -5.88
C LYS A 35 -21.86 7.35 -7.39
N GLY A 36 -22.05 8.59 -7.83
CA GLY A 36 -22.07 8.95 -9.25
C GLY A 36 -20.73 8.70 -9.94
N VAL A 37 -19.61 9.05 -9.28
CA VAL A 37 -18.26 8.76 -9.78
C VAL A 37 -18.05 7.25 -9.93
N LEU A 38 -18.33 6.46 -8.90
CA LEU A 38 -18.14 5.00 -8.95
C LEU A 38 -18.92 4.35 -10.10
N ALA A 39 -20.17 4.79 -10.32
CA ALA A 39 -21.01 4.27 -11.39
C ALA A 39 -20.48 4.58 -12.80
N ARG A 40 -19.79 5.71 -12.98
CA ARG A 40 -19.17 6.09 -14.27
C ARG A 40 -17.86 5.35 -14.54
N HIS A 41 -17.14 4.95 -13.49
CA HIS A 41 -15.79 4.41 -13.59
C HIS A 41 -15.69 3.00 -12.98
N PRO A 42 -16.31 1.96 -13.56
CA PRO A 42 -16.22 0.59 -13.03
C PRO A 42 -14.78 0.04 -13.07
N PHE A 43 -14.35 -0.66 -12.02
CA PHE A 43 -12.99 -1.21 -11.96
C PHE A 43 -12.77 -2.30 -13.04
N PRO A 44 -11.73 -2.15 -13.89
CA PRO A 44 -11.48 -3.12 -14.95
C PRO A 44 -10.80 -4.42 -14.46
N GLY A 45 -10.08 -4.36 -13.34
CA GLY A 45 -9.34 -5.51 -12.77
C GLY A 45 -7.84 -5.24 -12.60
N ASP A 46 -7.20 -5.88 -11.62
CA ASP A 46 -5.81 -5.57 -11.20
C ASP A 46 -4.74 -5.76 -12.29
N ARG A 47 -5.02 -6.60 -13.30
CA ARG A 47 -4.10 -6.89 -14.42
C ARG A 47 -4.62 -6.37 -15.77
N ASP A 48 -5.80 -5.75 -15.80
CA ASP A 48 -6.36 -5.22 -17.03
C ASP A 48 -5.50 -4.04 -17.54
N PRO A 49 -5.28 -3.91 -18.87
CA PRO A 49 -4.51 -2.81 -19.44
C PRO A 49 -4.99 -1.42 -19.05
N ARG A 50 -6.28 -1.26 -18.76
CA ARG A 50 -6.92 -0.01 -18.35
C ARG A 50 -6.77 0.29 -16.86
N GLY A 51 -6.09 -0.55 -16.09
CA GLY A 51 -6.00 -0.42 -14.64
C GLY A 51 -5.39 0.91 -14.18
N ASN A 52 -4.39 1.43 -14.88
CA ASN A 52 -3.75 2.71 -14.55
C ASN A 52 -4.56 3.91 -15.09
N SER A 53 -5.14 3.82 -16.29
CA SER A 53 -6.01 4.87 -16.81
C SER A 53 -7.26 5.05 -15.96
N TRP A 54 -7.82 3.97 -15.42
CA TRP A 54 -8.94 4.01 -14.48
C TRP A 54 -8.63 4.85 -13.23
N VAL A 55 -7.42 4.75 -12.68
CA VAL A 55 -6.99 5.56 -11.53
C VAL A 55 -7.04 7.04 -11.88
N THR A 56 -6.45 7.41 -13.01
CA THR A 56 -6.42 8.79 -13.48
C THR A 56 -7.82 9.31 -13.79
N ASP A 57 -8.65 8.58 -14.54
CA ASP A 57 -9.99 9.01 -14.94
C ASP A 57 -10.91 9.21 -13.73
N THR A 58 -10.85 8.29 -12.77
CA THR A 58 -11.61 8.38 -11.51
C THR A 58 -11.13 9.56 -10.66
N ALA A 59 -9.82 9.80 -10.59
CA ALA A 59 -9.26 10.91 -9.86
C ALA A 59 -9.62 12.27 -10.48
N LEU A 60 -9.58 12.40 -11.80
CA LEU A 60 -9.96 13.62 -12.50
C LEU A 60 -11.45 13.96 -12.29
N ASP A 61 -12.34 12.97 -12.35
CA ASP A 61 -13.76 13.16 -12.05
C ASP A 61 -13.96 13.60 -10.59
N LEU A 62 -13.30 12.94 -9.63
CA LEU A 62 -13.33 13.41 -8.23
C LEU A 62 -12.76 14.82 -8.06
N ILE A 63 -11.74 15.21 -8.81
CA ILE A 63 -11.17 16.56 -8.76
C ILE A 63 -12.19 17.59 -9.26
N GLU A 64 -12.86 17.31 -10.37
CA GLU A 64 -13.91 18.17 -10.92
C GLU A 64 -15.06 18.35 -9.91
N GLN A 65 -15.50 17.26 -9.28
CA GLN A 65 -16.66 17.28 -8.39
C GLN A 65 -16.35 17.78 -6.97
N TYR A 66 -15.17 17.51 -6.43
CA TYR A 66 -14.83 17.77 -5.02
C TYR A 66 -13.82 18.91 -4.81
N ASN A 67 -13.07 19.26 -5.87
CA ASN A 67 -12.02 20.29 -5.87
C ASN A 67 -11.02 20.15 -4.69
N PRO A 68 -10.30 19.01 -4.57
CA PRO A 68 -9.31 18.82 -3.53
C PRO A 68 -8.06 19.67 -3.76
N GLY A 69 -7.30 19.91 -2.68
CA GLY A 69 -5.94 20.45 -2.73
C GLY A 69 -4.86 19.37 -2.64
N PHE A 70 -5.22 18.16 -2.17
CA PHE A 70 -4.33 17.01 -2.08
C PHE A 70 -4.91 15.78 -2.78
N ALA A 71 -4.10 15.09 -3.58
CA ALA A 71 -4.46 13.81 -4.18
C ALA A 71 -3.39 12.74 -3.90
N PHE A 72 -3.82 11.54 -3.52
CA PHE A 72 -2.95 10.37 -3.41
C PHE A 72 -3.34 9.34 -4.47
N LEU A 73 -2.42 8.96 -5.33
CA LEU A 73 -2.68 8.06 -6.45
C LEU A 73 -1.82 6.82 -6.32
N THR A 74 -2.37 5.64 -6.63
CA THR A 74 -1.60 4.40 -6.73
C THR A 74 -1.85 3.72 -8.06
N TYR A 75 -0.77 3.55 -8.80
CA TYR A 75 -0.68 2.82 -10.05
C TYR A 75 0.08 1.52 -9.79
N ALA A 76 -0.63 0.41 -9.69
CA ALA A 76 -0.10 -0.89 -9.29
C ALA A 76 -0.29 -2.00 -10.36
N ARG A 77 -0.84 -1.67 -11.53
CA ARG A 77 -1.04 -2.65 -12.62
C ARG A 77 0.26 -3.37 -12.97
N GLN A 78 1.34 -2.62 -13.17
CA GLN A 78 2.64 -3.15 -13.57
C GLN A 78 3.23 -4.10 -12.52
N TYR A 79 3.00 -3.82 -11.24
CA TYR A 79 3.37 -4.71 -10.14
C TYR A 79 2.60 -6.03 -10.21
N TYR A 80 1.27 -5.98 -10.30
CA TYR A 80 0.43 -7.19 -10.34
C TYR A 80 0.66 -8.02 -11.60
N SER A 81 0.81 -7.39 -12.76
CA SER A 81 1.13 -8.07 -14.01
C SER A 81 2.49 -8.77 -13.92
N SER A 82 3.53 -8.07 -13.45
CA SER A 82 4.88 -8.65 -13.30
C SER A 82 4.92 -9.78 -12.27
N ARG A 83 4.23 -9.62 -11.14
CA ARG A 83 4.22 -10.62 -10.05
C ARG A 83 3.62 -11.95 -10.49
N TYR A 84 2.64 -11.95 -11.41
CA TYR A 84 1.84 -13.13 -11.74
C TYR A 84 1.81 -13.51 -13.23
N SER A 85 2.58 -12.86 -14.09
CA SER A 85 2.62 -13.17 -15.53
C SER A 85 4.06 -13.23 -16.06
N PRO A 86 4.39 -14.24 -16.88
CA PRO A 86 5.72 -14.39 -17.48
C PRO A 86 5.89 -13.41 -18.64
N LEU A 87 6.14 -12.15 -18.30
CA LEU A 87 6.32 -11.07 -19.27
C LEU A 87 7.76 -11.04 -19.78
N THR A 88 7.92 -10.62 -21.02
CA THR A 88 9.22 -10.28 -21.62
C THR A 88 9.74 -8.95 -21.06
N ALA A 89 11.04 -8.68 -21.24
CA ALA A 89 11.63 -7.39 -20.86
C ALA A 89 11.00 -6.20 -21.62
N ALA A 90 10.61 -6.42 -22.88
CA ALA A 90 9.94 -5.41 -23.70
C ALA A 90 8.54 -5.09 -23.15
N GLU A 91 7.74 -6.11 -22.81
CA GLU A 91 6.41 -5.89 -22.21
C GLU A 91 6.49 -5.20 -20.83
N ARG A 92 7.50 -5.53 -20.01
CA ARG A 92 7.74 -4.83 -18.74
C ARG A 92 8.09 -3.36 -18.97
N THR A 93 8.94 -3.08 -19.95
CA THR A 93 9.33 -1.72 -20.35
C THR A 93 8.11 -0.93 -20.82
N GLU A 94 7.28 -1.50 -21.70
CA GLU A 94 6.06 -0.87 -22.18
C GLU A 94 5.08 -0.53 -21.03
N MET A 95 4.89 -1.47 -20.09
CA MET A 95 4.02 -1.22 -18.93
C MET A 95 4.57 -0.12 -18.01
N ARG A 96 5.88 -0.08 -17.80
CA ARG A 96 6.55 0.97 -17.03
C ARG A 96 6.33 2.33 -17.69
N ASP A 97 6.61 2.43 -18.99
CA ASP A 97 6.48 3.68 -19.73
C ASP A 97 5.01 4.15 -19.77
N ALA A 98 4.06 3.22 -19.91
CA ALA A 98 2.63 3.52 -19.80
C ALA A 98 2.22 4.01 -18.41
N ALA A 99 2.85 3.51 -17.33
CA ALA A 99 2.58 4.01 -15.97
C ALA A 99 3.04 5.45 -15.79
N PHE A 100 4.24 5.81 -16.27
CA PHE A 100 4.72 7.20 -16.26
C PHE A 100 3.83 8.11 -17.12
N ALA A 101 3.46 7.68 -18.33
CA ALA A 101 2.60 8.44 -19.23
C ALA A 101 1.22 8.75 -18.59
N GLU A 102 0.65 7.83 -17.80
CA GLU A 102 -0.59 8.08 -17.07
C GLU A 102 -0.42 9.11 -15.95
N VAL A 103 0.71 9.11 -15.24
CA VAL A 103 1.00 10.15 -14.23
C VAL A 103 1.19 11.52 -14.88
N GLU A 104 1.89 11.57 -16.02
CA GLU A 104 2.04 12.81 -16.79
C GLU A 104 0.69 13.32 -17.30
N ARG A 105 -0.19 12.43 -17.78
CA ARG A 105 -1.55 12.77 -18.17
C ARG A 105 -2.32 13.37 -16.99
N PHE A 106 -2.30 12.71 -15.84
CA PHE A 106 -2.93 13.22 -14.62
C PHE A 106 -2.41 14.62 -14.27
N SER A 107 -1.10 14.83 -14.25
CA SER A 107 -0.50 16.11 -13.90
C SER A 107 -0.93 17.23 -14.85
N ARG A 108 -0.94 16.95 -16.16
CA ARG A 108 -1.35 17.90 -17.21
C ARG A 108 -2.82 18.27 -17.11
N GLU A 109 -3.71 17.30 -16.90
CA GLU A 109 -5.17 17.52 -16.92
C GLU A 109 -5.70 18.06 -15.59
N SER A 110 -5.09 17.71 -14.46
CA SER A 110 -5.50 18.20 -13.14
C SER A 110 -4.88 19.54 -12.74
N GLY A 111 -3.72 19.88 -13.32
CA GLY A 111 -2.91 21.03 -12.91
C GLY A 111 -2.25 20.86 -11.54
N PHE A 112 -2.23 19.65 -10.97
CA PHE A 112 -1.54 19.38 -9.71
C PHE A 112 -0.05 19.27 -9.93
N THR A 113 0.73 19.83 -9.00
CA THR A 113 2.15 19.49 -8.94
C THR A 113 2.28 18.06 -8.42
N THR A 114 2.75 17.17 -9.29
CA THR A 114 2.76 15.72 -9.02
C THR A 114 4.15 15.26 -8.60
N VAL A 115 4.23 14.67 -7.41
CA VAL A 115 5.41 13.98 -6.89
C VAL A 115 5.25 12.49 -7.16
N ILE A 116 6.21 11.90 -7.86
CA ILE A 116 6.20 10.47 -8.18
C ILE A 116 7.12 9.72 -7.21
N VAL A 117 6.64 8.60 -6.68
CA VAL A 117 7.40 7.72 -5.78
C VAL A 117 7.33 6.29 -6.30
N GLY A 118 8.50 5.69 -6.55
CA GLY A 118 8.59 4.25 -6.81
C GLY A 118 8.56 3.45 -5.50
N THR A 119 8.11 2.20 -5.54
CA THR A 119 8.04 1.37 -4.33
C THR A 119 9.14 0.31 -4.22
N GLY A 120 10.01 0.22 -5.21
CA GLY A 120 11.15 -0.71 -5.22
C GLY A 120 11.15 -1.62 -6.43
N ASP A 121 12.34 -2.15 -6.74
CA ASP A 121 12.57 -2.99 -7.91
C ASP A 121 11.89 -4.36 -7.74
N MET A 122 11.75 -5.08 -8.85
CA MET A 122 11.22 -6.44 -8.89
C MET A 122 12.32 -7.40 -9.37
N THR A 123 12.39 -8.59 -8.77
CA THR A 123 13.34 -9.66 -9.14
C THR A 123 12.58 -10.92 -9.53
N GLU A 124 13.20 -11.78 -10.35
CA GLU A 124 12.63 -13.10 -10.67
C GLU A 124 12.50 -13.97 -9.41
N ALA A 125 11.39 -14.69 -9.31
CA ALA A 125 11.16 -15.68 -8.27
C ALA A 125 11.97 -16.95 -8.57
N ALA A 126 12.92 -17.28 -7.70
CA ALA A 126 13.81 -18.43 -7.87
C ALA A 126 13.29 -19.67 -7.14
N THR A 127 13.32 -19.67 -5.80
CA THR A 127 13.02 -20.87 -5.01
C THR A 127 12.28 -20.52 -3.72
N PRO A 128 11.13 -21.15 -3.45
CA PRO A 128 10.44 -20.97 -2.18
C PRO A 128 11.29 -21.53 -1.03
N ILE A 129 11.27 -20.84 0.11
CA ILE A 129 11.84 -21.31 1.36
C ILE A 129 10.79 -22.20 2.02
N ASP A 130 11.14 -23.48 2.20
CA ASP A 130 10.27 -24.46 2.81
C ASP A 130 10.51 -24.52 4.33
N LEU A 131 9.57 -23.95 5.07
CA LEU A 131 9.53 -23.98 6.53
C LEU A 131 8.56 -25.06 7.06
N THR A 132 8.10 -25.99 6.21
CA THR A 132 7.30 -27.12 6.67
C THR A 132 8.15 -28.05 7.53
N GLY A 133 7.53 -28.60 8.58
CA GLY A 133 8.20 -29.50 9.52
C GLY A 133 9.17 -28.83 10.49
N LEU A 134 9.04 -27.51 10.70
CA LEU A 134 9.52 -26.89 11.93
C LEU A 134 8.64 -27.36 13.10
N ASP A 135 9.22 -27.48 14.29
CA ASP A 135 8.47 -27.73 15.52
C ASP A 135 7.65 -26.47 15.89
N GLY A 136 8.23 -25.29 15.67
CA GLY A 136 7.59 -23.99 15.84
C GLY A 136 6.71 -23.55 14.65
N LEU A 137 6.18 -22.33 14.75
CA LEU A 137 5.32 -21.73 13.74
C LEU A 137 6.07 -20.66 12.94
N ALA A 138 5.99 -20.75 11.62
CA ALA A 138 6.39 -19.70 10.69
C ALA A 138 5.17 -19.02 10.06
N VAL A 139 5.15 -17.69 10.03
CA VAL A 139 4.07 -16.88 9.46
C VAL A 139 4.64 -15.83 8.54
N ALA A 140 4.12 -15.75 7.31
CA ALA A 140 4.40 -14.65 6.39
C ALA A 140 3.07 -14.01 5.97
N SER A 141 3.01 -12.68 5.95
CA SER A 141 1.83 -11.97 5.43
C SER A 141 1.69 -12.24 3.93
N ASN A 142 0.46 -12.27 3.40
CA ASN A 142 0.22 -12.53 1.97
C ASN A 142 0.92 -11.54 1.02
N TRP A 143 1.37 -10.40 1.53
CA TRP A 143 2.05 -9.35 0.77
C TRP A 143 3.57 -9.35 0.96
N SER A 144 4.08 -10.07 1.96
CA SER A 144 5.51 -10.22 2.24
C SER A 144 6.07 -11.43 1.52
N ALA A 145 7.06 -11.24 0.66
CA ALA A 145 7.87 -12.34 0.13
C ALA A 145 9.17 -12.49 0.92
N ARG A 146 9.71 -11.38 1.45
CA ARG A 146 11.05 -11.32 2.05
C ARG A 146 11.07 -11.66 3.53
N TYR A 147 9.98 -11.46 4.26
CA TYR A 147 9.96 -11.63 5.72
C TYR A 147 8.97 -12.70 6.18
N ALA A 148 9.41 -13.51 7.15
CA ALA A 148 8.55 -14.41 7.90
C ALA A 148 8.85 -14.29 9.40
N GLY A 149 7.80 -14.24 10.22
CA GLY A 149 7.91 -14.30 11.67
C GLY A 149 7.94 -15.73 12.15
N LEU A 150 8.78 -15.99 13.14
CA LEU A 150 9.02 -17.28 13.73
C LEU A 150 8.63 -17.25 15.22
N TYR A 151 7.95 -18.30 15.67
CA TYR A 151 7.37 -18.41 17.01
C TYR A 151 7.57 -19.81 17.59
N GLY A 152 8.05 -19.88 18.83
CA GLY A 152 8.16 -21.15 19.56
C GLY A 152 9.14 -22.15 18.93
N LEU A 153 10.24 -21.64 18.36
CA LEU A 153 11.24 -22.49 17.70
C LEU A 153 11.97 -23.39 18.69
N SER A 154 12.20 -24.65 18.31
CA SER A 154 13.08 -25.56 19.05
C SER A 154 14.57 -25.31 18.71
N PRO A 155 15.52 -25.83 19.49
CA PRO A 155 16.94 -25.81 19.11
C PRO A 155 17.20 -26.46 17.75
N ARG A 156 16.44 -27.51 17.41
CA ARG A 156 16.54 -28.20 16.10
C ARG A 156 16.06 -27.30 14.96
N ASP A 157 15.00 -26.53 15.18
CA ASP A 157 14.55 -25.53 14.20
C ASP A 157 15.64 -24.49 13.94
N MET A 158 16.30 -24.01 15.00
CA MET A 158 17.39 -23.03 14.87
C MET A 158 18.58 -23.58 14.08
N ASP A 159 18.96 -24.84 14.30
CA ASP A 159 20.03 -25.49 13.53
C ASP A 159 19.67 -25.56 12.03
N ARG A 160 18.41 -25.90 11.71
CA ARG A 160 17.90 -25.94 10.33
C ARG A 160 17.90 -24.56 9.68
N LEU A 161 17.54 -23.52 10.41
CA LEU A 161 17.44 -22.15 9.89
C LEU A 161 18.82 -21.50 9.68
N THR A 162 19.75 -21.68 10.63
CA THR A 162 21.08 -21.04 10.59
C THR A 162 21.89 -21.45 9.34
N GLY A 163 21.69 -22.68 8.85
CA GLY A 163 22.34 -23.20 7.64
C GLY A 163 21.49 -23.12 6.37
N HIS A 164 20.29 -22.52 6.39
CA HIS A 164 19.38 -22.60 5.26
C HIS A 164 19.86 -21.72 4.08
N PRO A 165 20.07 -22.28 2.87
CA PRO A 165 20.70 -21.55 1.76
C PRO A 165 19.87 -20.36 1.25
N GLY A 166 18.55 -20.43 1.38
CA GLY A 166 17.64 -19.35 0.99
C GLY A 166 17.50 -18.21 2.02
N LEU A 167 18.07 -18.36 3.23
CA LEU A 167 17.99 -17.34 4.28
C LEU A 167 19.21 -16.42 4.23
N GLU A 168 18.92 -15.13 4.29
CA GLU A 168 19.92 -14.08 4.46
C GLU A 168 20.26 -13.92 5.95
N ARG A 169 19.22 -14.01 6.79
CA ARG A 169 19.29 -13.74 8.23
C ARG A 169 18.11 -14.35 8.98
N VAL A 170 18.32 -14.59 10.26
CA VAL A 170 17.27 -14.69 11.28
C VAL A 170 17.57 -13.63 12.34
N ALA A 171 16.71 -12.63 12.47
CA ALA A 171 16.88 -11.52 13.40
C ALA A 171 16.01 -11.71 14.64
N THR A 172 16.50 -11.36 15.84
CA THR A 172 15.69 -11.47 17.06
C THR A 172 14.72 -10.29 17.22
N ARG A 173 13.71 -10.46 18.07
CA ARG A 173 12.82 -9.37 18.47
C ARG A 173 13.60 -8.17 19.02
N GLU A 174 14.61 -8.42 19.85
CA GLU A 174 15.43 -7.40 20.48
C GLU A 174 16.22 -6.60 19.45
N GLU A 175 16.79 -7.26 18.43
CA GLU A 175 17.47 -6.57 17.33
C GLU A 175 16.53 -5.66 16.54
N ILE A 176 15.26 -6.08 16.33
CA ILE A 176 14.25 -5.26 15.64
C ILE A 176 13.85 -4.06 16.50
N LEU A 177 13.66 -4.27 17.81
CA LEU A 177 13.37 -3.19 18.76
C LEU A 177 14.49 -2.16 18.76
N GLU A 178 15.75 -2.59 18.87
CA GLU A 178 16.92 -1.70 18.83
C GLU A 178 17.01 -0.93 17.51
N LEU A 179 16.82 -1.62 16.38
CA LEU A 179 16.91 -1.02 15.04
C LEU A 179 15.94 0.16 14.85
N PHE A 180 14.75 0.08 15.45
CA PHE A 180 13.70 1.08 15.33
C PHE A 180 13.50 1.93 16.58
N GLY A 181 14.34 1.76 17.61
CA GLY A 181 14.29 2.52 18.85
C GLY A 181 13.06 2.25 19.71
N GLY A 182 12.55 1.02 19.71
CA GLY A 182 11.41 0.58 20.51
C GLY A 182 11.81 -0.02 21.87
N GLY A 183 10.88 0.04 22.82
CA GLY A 183 10.95 -0.66 24.12
C GLY A 183 10.23 -2.01 24.12
N PRO A 184 10.36 -2.79 25.20
CA PRO A 184 9.71 -4.10 25.33
C PRO A 184 8.19 -4.10 25.07
N GLU A 185 7.50 -3.02 25.43
CA GLU A 185 6.07 -2.81 25.21
C GLU A 185 5.69 -2.70 23.72
N ASN A 186 6.62 -2.26 22.86
CA ASN A 186 6.40 -2.18 21.42
C ASN A 186 6.52 -3.56 20.73
N GLY A 187 7.13 -4.55 21.41
CA GLY A 187 7.43 -5.86 20.83
C GLY A 187 6.26 -6.84 20.80
N THR A 188 5.08 -6.48 21.30
CA THR A 188 3.95 -7.41 21.49
C THR A 188 3.46 -8.07 20.20
N ARG A 189 3.48 -7.33 19.08
CA ARG A 189 3.12 -7.85 17.74
C ARG A 189 4.32 -8.31 16.92
N LEU A 190 5.55 -8.12 17.42
CA LEU A 190 6.74 -8.63 16.76
C LEU A 190 6.87 -10.14 16.98
N PRO A 191 7.36 -10.88 15.97
CA PRO A 191 7.72 -12.27 16.18
C PRO A 191 8.86 -12.40 17.19
N GLU A 192 9.10 -13.61 17.71
CA GLU A 192 10.26 -13.87 18.56
C GLU A 192 11.55 -13.74 17.75
N GLN A 193 11.48 -14.18 16.48
CA GLN A 193 12.51 -13.95 15.49
C GLN A 193 11.88 -13.69 14.12
N MET A 194 12.58 -12.97 13.25
CA MET A 194 12.17 -12.69 11.88
C MET A 194 13.20 -13.27 10.91
N ALA A 195 12.78 -14.24 10.10
CA ALA A 195 13.56 -14.74 8.99
C ALA A 195 13.50 -13.77 7.81
N VAL A 196 14.64 -13.59 7.15
CA VAL A 196 14.83 -12.72 6.00
C VAL A 196 15.30 -13.56 4.82
N ALA A 197 14.56 -13.57 3.73
CA ALA A 197 14.90 -14.29 2.52
C ALA A 197 16.00 -13.57 1.72
N ARG A 198 16.91 -14.34 1.10
CA ARG A 198 17.86 -13.82 0.10
C ARG A 198 17.12 -13.38 -1.17
N LEU A 199 17.80 -12.58 -2.00
CA LEU A 199 17.31 -12.20 -3.34
C LEU A 199 16.82 -13.42 -4.12
N GLY A 200 15.62 -13.32 -4.72
CA GLY A 200 14.98 -14.39 -5.49
C GLY A 200 14.36 -15.52 -4.66
N HIS A 201 14.72 -15.66 -3.38
CA HIS A 201 14.05 -16.56 -2.46
C HIS A 201 12.84 -15.88 -1.81
N TYR A 202 11.86 -16.68 -1.39
CA TYR A 202 10.65 -16.14 -0.78
C TYR A 202 10.00 -17.13 0.18
N PHE A 203 9.27 -16.62 1.17
CA PHE A 203 8.42 -17.45 2.01
C PHE A 203 7.09 -17.71 1.30
N ASN A 204 6.69 -18.99 1.23
CA ASN A 204 5.37 -19.34 0.70
C ASN A 204 4.29 -18.80 1.64
N THR A 205 3.41 -17.97 1.09
CA THR A 205 2.19 -17.53 1.76
C THR A 205 1.02 -18.40 1.28
N THR A 206 -0.20 -18.11 1.75
CA THR A 206 -1.42 -18.83 1.32
C THR A 206 -1.81 -18.58 -0.15
N SER A 207 -0.98 -17.89 -0.95
CA SER A 207 -1.29 -17.60 -2.35
C SER A 207 -1.28 -18.87 -3.22
N LEU A 208 -2.43 -19.20 -3.80
CA LEU A 208 -2.57 -20.31 -4.75
C LEU A 208 -2.00 -20.00 -6.15
N ARG A 209 -1.49 -18.78 -6.37
CA ARG A 209 -0.96 -18.36 -7.67
C ARG A 209 0.56 -18.45 -7.66
N ARG A 210 1.12 -19.01 -8.73
CA ARG A 210 2.57 -19.02 -8.95
C ARG A 210 3.08 -17.58 -9.01
N LEU A 211 4.11 -17.29 -8.20
CA LEU A 211 4.87 -16.05 -8.27
C LEU A 211 5.90 -16.15 -9.39
N VAL A 212 5.95 -15.14 -10.25
CA VAL A 212 6.93 -15.01 -11.34
C VAL A 212 8.00 -13.99 -10.95
N MET A 213 7.57 -12.86 -10.42
CA MET A 213 8.43 -11.81 -9.88
C MET A 213 8.10 -11.56 -8.41
N LEU A 214 9.09 -11.12 -7.66
CA LEU A 214 9.01 -10.75 -6.24
C LEU A 214 9.51 -9.32 -6.08
N PRO A 215 9.08 -8.59 -5.03
CA PRO A 215 9.81 -7.40 -4.61
C PRO A 215 11.29 -7.73 -4.38
N ALA A 216 12.18 -6.97 -5.00
CA ALA A 216 13.60 -7.01 -4.69
C ALA A 216 13.88 -6.25 -3.37
N PRO A 217 14.91 -6.63 -2.60
CA PRO A 217 15.35 -5.89 -1.44
C PRO A 217 15.85 -4.48 -1.80
N SER A 218 14.90 -3.54 -1.82
CA SER A 218 15.12 -2.15 -2.23
C SER A 218 15.39 -1.28 -1.01
N TYR A 219 16.67 -1.12 -0.65
CA TYR A 219 17.09 -0.25 0.46
C TYR A 219 16.88 1.24 0.17
N PHE A 220 16.78 1.58 -1.10
CA PHE A 220 16.45 2.91 -1.59
C PHE A 220 15.30 2.79 -2.59
N VAL A 221 14.44 3.80 -2.62
CA VAL A 221 13.40 3.96 -3.63
C VAL A 221 13.49 5.35 -4.26
N PRO A 222 13.09 5.50 -5.53
CA PRO A 222 13.14 6.79 -6.20
C PRO A 222 11.99 7.69 -5.74
N VAL A 223 12.31 8.94 -5.42
CA VAL A 223 11.35 10.03 -5.22
C VAL A 223 11.68 11.13 -6.21
N SER A 224 10.69 11.60 -6.97
CA SER A 224 10.90 12.60 -8.02
C SER A 224 11.62 13.84 -7.51
N ALA A 225 12.57 14.35 -8.30
CA ALA A 225 13.47 15.43 -7.90
C ALA A 225 12.76 16.76 -7.59
N ASN A 226 11.48 16.90 -7.97
CA ASN A 226 10.66 18.05 -7.63
C ASN A 226 10.17 18.04 -6.16
N LEU A 227 10.51 17.04 -5.34
CA LEU A 227 10.33 17.04 -3.89
C LEU A 227 11.70 17.08 -3.20
N GLU A 228 12.11 18.29 -2.82
CA GLU A 228 13.42 18.54 -2.20
C GLU A 228 13.49 18.10 -0.73
N GLY A 229 14.71 17.81 -0.25
CA GLY A 229 14.98 17.58 1.16
C GLY A 229 14.53 16.22 1.72
N VAL A 230 14.21 15.25 0.85
CA VAL A 230 13.81 13.89 1.26
C VAL A 230 15.02 12.97 1.18
N ALA A 231 15.46 12.42 2.32
CA ALA A 231 16.55 11.44 2.39
C ALA A 231 16.04 10.04 2.78
N SER A 232 14.88 9.97 3.42
CA SER A 232 14.16 8.77 3.84
C SER A 232 12.69 8.87 3.42
N ILE A 233 12.03 7.73 3.18
CA ILE A 233 10.59 7.70 2.90
C ILE A 233 9.76 8.38 4.01
N THR A 234 10.27 8.41 5.24
CA THR A 234 9.63 9.09 6.38
C THR A 234 9.64 10.61 6.28
N ASP A 235 10.51 11.19 5.44
CA ASP A 235 10.61 12.65 5.28
C ASP A 235 9.54 13.20 4.32
N VAL A 236 8.99 12.32 3.47
CA VAL A 236 8.03 12.67 2.41
C VAL A 236 6.80 13.39 2.98
N LYS A 237 6.23 12.91 4.08
CA LYS A 237 5.06 13.54 4.72
C LYS A 237 5.29 15.04 4.96
N ASN A 238 6.39 15.39 5.63
CA ASN A 238 6.64 16.77 6.01
C ASN A 238 6.94 17.64 4.79
N ALA A 239 7.67 17.09 3.81
CA ALA A 239 7.96 17.78 2.56
C ALA A 239 6.67 18.08 1.76
N ILE A 240 5.73 17.13 1.71
CA ILE A 240 4.43 17.31 1.05
C ILE A 240 3.55 18.31 1.79
N LEU A 241 3.43 18.20 3.12
CA LEU A 241 2.64 19.12 3.92
C LEU A 241 3.14 20.58 3.80
N ALA A 242 4.45 20.79 3.72
CA ALA A 242 5.03 22.12 3.51
C ALA A 242 4.60 22.75 2.17
N ARG A 243 4.41 21.93 1.12
CA ARG A 243 3.96 22.38 -0.21
C ARG A 243 2.46 22.60 -0.28
N LEU A 244 1.68 21.75 0.38
CA LEU A 244 0.22 21.85 0.44
C LEU A 244 -0.28 23.18 1.05
N GLY A 245 0.57 23.92 1.75
CA GLY A 245 0.30 25.29 2.19
C GLY A 245 0.37 26.35 1.08
N ARG A 246 0.77 25.99 -0.15
CA ARG A 246 1.05 26.95 -1.25
C ARG A 246 0.43 26.54 -2.58
N GLU A 247 0.30 25.25 -2.84
CA GLU A 247 -0.14 24.72 -4.13
C GLU A 247 -0.94 23.41 -3.97
N LYS A 248 -1.59 22.99 -5.05
CA LYS A 248 -2.22 21.66 -5.12
C LYS A 248 -1.15 20.61 -5.40
N VAL A 249 -1.08 19.58 -4.55
CA VAL A 249 -0.05 18.55 -4.63
C VAL A 249 -0.67 17.18 -4.80
N ALA A 250 -0.14 16.40 -5.72
CA ALA A 250 -0.47 14.99 -5.86
C ALA A 250 0.75 14.14 -5.54
N ILE A 251 0.54 12.99 -4.90
CA ILE A 251 1.55 11.93 -4.81
C ILE A 251 1.09 10.78 -5.71
N ALA A 252 1.93 10.34 -6.63
CA ALA A 252 1.70 9.18 -7.49
C ALA A 252 2.66 8.05 -7.12
N PHE A 253 2.13 6.98 -6.55
CA PHE A 253 2.89 5.76 -6.28
C PHE A 253 2.89 4.87 -7.51
N LEU A 254 4.08 4.53 -7.99
CA LEU A 254 4.28 3.53 -9.03
C LEU A 254 4.78 2.24 -8.38
N GLU A 255 3.87 1.29 -8.13
CA GLU A 255 4.26 0.05 -7.46
C GLU A 255 5.17 -0.82 -8.34
N GLY A 256 6.19 -1.42 -7.73
CA GLY A 256 7.10 -2.35 -8.40
C GLY A 256 8.08 -1.70 -9.37
N LEU A 257 8.24 -0.37 -9.29
CA LEU A 257 9.30 0.36 -9.97
C LEU A 257 10.28 0.89 -8.92
N GLY A 258 11.55 0.51 -9.02
CA GLY A 258 12.62 1.04 -8.17
C GLY A 258 13.53 1.98 -8.96
N CYS A 259 14.74 2.18 -8.44
CA CYS A 259 15.66 3.19 -8.97
C CYS A 259 16.11 2.89 -10.41
N ASP A 260 16.24 1.61 -10.77
CA ASP A 260 16.70 1.20 -12.09
C ASP A 260 15.61 1.39 -13.17
N ASP A 261 14.35 1.38 -12.75
CA ASP A 261 13.18 1.59 -13.61
C ASP A 261 12.70 3.06 -13.66
N PHE A 262 13.29 3.95 -12.87
CA PHE A 262 12.78 5.32 -12.77
C PHE A 262 13.36 6.21 -13.87
N THR A 263 12.52 6.59 -14.84
CA THR A 263 12.97 7.28 -16.06
C THR A 263 13.10 8.80 -15.92
N MET A 264 12.53 9.38 -14.86
CA MET A 264 12.58 10.82 -14.60
C MET A 264 13.69 11.17 -13.60
N PRO A 265 14.14 12.44 -13.51
CA PRO A 265 15.05 12.86 -12.44
C PRO A 265 14.49 12.55 -11.03
N PHE A 266 15.30 11.91 -10.19
CA PHE A 266 14.90 11.48 -8.85
C PHE A 266 16.03 11.57 -7.83
N THR A 267 15.63 11.55 -6.55
CA THR A 267 16.51 11.34 -5.41
C THR A 267 16.28 9.95 -4.86
N ALA A 268 17.36 9.18 -4.68
CA ALA A 268 17.30 7.87 -4.04
C ALA A 268 17.06 8.05 -2.53
N CYS A 269 15.86 7.69 -2.07
CA CYS A 269 15.42 7.86 -0.69
C CYS A 269 15.47 6.54 0.06
N ARG A 270 16.00 6.56 1.28
CA ARG A 270 16.11 5.35 2.12
C ARG A 270 14.73 4.76 2.41
N ASN A 271 14.58 3.46 2.18
CA ASN A 271 13.35 2.70 2.29
C ASN A 271 13.36 1.74 3.49
N GLY A 272 13.92 2.16 4.63
CA GLY A 272 14.07 1.32 5.81
C GLY A 272 15.28 1.69 6.67
N ARG A 273 15.81 0.72 7.41
CA ARG A 273 16.96 0.90 8.32
C ARG A 273 17.88 -0.32 8.30
N SER A 274 19.19 -0.07 8.20
CA SER A 274 20.21 -1.12 8.19
C SER A 274 19.86 -2.25 7.22
N TRP A 275 19.64 -3.46 7.74
CA TRP A 275 19.27 -4.66 6.98
C TRP A 275 17.78 -4.73 6.58
N TYR A 276 16.91 -3.98 7.25
CA TYR A 276 15.48 -3.98 6.99
C TYR A 276 15.13 -2.96 5.90
N CYS A 277 14.48 -3.42 4.84
CA CYS A 277 13.87 -2.60 3.80
C CYS A 277 12.38 -2.95 3.64
N TYR A 278 11.54 -1.96 3.37
CA TYR A 278 10.13 -2.22 3.12
C TYR A 278 9.90 -2.87 1.74
N GLU A 279 8.98 -3.82 1.69
CA GLU A 279 8.38 -4.29 0.43
C GLU A 279 7.18 -3.39 0.06
N PRO A 280 6.75 -3.37 -1.23
CA PRO A 280 5.51 -2.72 -1.66
C PRO A 280 4.29 -3.26 -0.89
N GLY A 281 3.91 -2.55 0.16
CA GLY A 281 2.97 -3.03 1.18
C GLY A 281 2.53 -1.92 2.13
N ASP A 282 1.60 -2.25 3.02
CA ASP A 282 1.01 -1.33 3.98
C ASP A 282 2.06 -0.62 4.84
N SER A 283 3.08 -1.35 5.32
CA SER A 283 4.14 -0.76 6.14
C SER A 283 4.91 0.33 5.41
N GLN A 284 5.16 0.18 4.09
CA GLN A 284 5.84 1.19 3.29
C GLN A 284 4.95 2.43 3.09
N TYR A 285 3.68 2.19 2.74
CA TYR A 285 2.69 3.24 2.56
C TYR A 285 2.55 4.06 3.85
N LEU A 286 2.36 3.38 4.98
CA LEU A 286 2.24 4.02 6.29
C LEU A 286 3.53 4.74 6.70
N ALA A 287 4.71 4.19 6.42
CA ALA A 287 5.96 4.88 6.73
C ALA A 287 6.06 6.22 5.99
N LEU A 288 5.65 6.23 4.72
CA LEU A 288 5.64 7.42 3.89
C LEU A 288 4.56 8.42 4.31
N THR A 289 3.32 7.96 4.47
CA THR A 289 2.19 8.85 4.75
C THR A 289 2.15 9.34 6.19
N THR A 290 2.65 8.57 7.16
CA THR A 290 2.71 9.01 8.56
C THR A 290 3.99 9.75 8.91
N GLY A 291 5.02 9.61 8.07
CA GLY A 291 6.37 10.11 8.33
C GLY A 291 7.07 9.39 9.49
N SER A 292 6.66 8.16 9.79
CA SER A 292 7.16 7.38 10.93
C SER A 292 7.19 5.89 10.63
N HIS A 293 8.22 5.19 11.07
CA HIS A 293 8.27 3.73 10.91
C HIS A 293 7.20 3.05 11.78
N ARG A 294 6.30 2.31 11.15
CA ARG A 294 5.21 1.57 11.82
C ARG A 294 5.47 0.07 11.91
N VAL A 295 6.73 -0.36 11.92
CA VAL A 295 7.10 -1.79 11.84
C VAL A 295 6.55 -2.61 13.02
N PHE A 296 6.41 -2.00 14.20
CA PHE A 296 5.88 -2.68 15.38
C PHE A 296 4.38 -2.98 15.24
N GLU A 297 3.66 -2.18 14.47
CA GLU A 297 2.24 -2.37 14.19
C GLU A 297 2.04 -3.21 12.92
N HIS A 298 2.92 -3.03 11.93
CA HIS A 298 2.80 -3.56 10.58
C HIS A 298 4.15 -4.16 10.16
N ASN A 299 4.36 -5.46 10.43
CA ASN A 299 5.54 -6.21 9.97
C ASN A 299 5.14 -7.39 9.08
N GLY A 300 6.07 -7.92 8.28
CA GLY A 300 5.78 -9.02 7.35
C GLY A 300 5.55 -10.38 8.02
N GLY A 301 5.79 -10.51 9.33
CA GLY A 301 5.81 -11.77 10.06
C GLY A 301 4.79 -11.92 11.19
N TYR A 302 3.91 -10.95 11.41
CA TYR A 302 2.98 -10.99 12.54
C TYR A 302 1.85 -12.00 12.33
N ARG A 303 1.32 -12.52 13.44
CA ARG A 303 0.19 -13.47 13.48
C ARG A 303 -1.14 -12.77 13.21
N TYR A 304 -1.37 -12.35 11.97
CA TYR A 304 -2.54 -11.58 11.56
C TYR A 304 -3.89 -12.20 11.90
N TYR A 305 -3.96 -13.54 11.92
CA TYR A 305 -5.18 -14.28 12.23
C TYR A 305 -5.65 -14.11 13.68
N LEU A 306 -4.80 -13.59 14.58
CA LEU A 306 -5.20 -13.24 15.95
C LEU A 306 -6.06 -11.97 15.99
N ASP A 307 -5.87 -11.07 15.01
CA ASP A 307 -6.61 -9.81 14.89
C ASP A 307 -7.84 -9.96 13.97
N ASP A 308 -7.86 -11.00 13.13
CA ASP A 308 -8.93 -11.28 12.17
C ASP A 308 -10.09 -12.11 12.77
N ILE A 309 -10.75 -11.54 13.78
CA ILE A 309 -11.90 -12.16 14.45
C ILE A 309 -13.24 -11.65 13.90
N GLU A 310 -14.31 -12.42 14.08
CA GLU A 310 -15.67 -12.09 13.60
C GLU A 310 -16.15 -10.69 14.03
N ARG A 311 -15.78 -10.26 15.24
CA ARG A 311 -16.18 -8.98 15.83
C ARG A 311 -15.16 -7.86 15.62
N LYS A 312 -14.19 -8.04 14.73
CA LYS A 312 -13.15 -7.02 14.50
C LYS A 312 -13.82 -5.74 13.96
N PRO A 313 -13.38 -4.56 14.41
CA PRO A 313 -13.76 -3.33 13.75
C PRO A 313 -13.15 -3.29 12.33
N TYR A 314 -13.79 -2.55 11.43
CA TYR A 314 -13.36 -2.37 10.04
C TYR A 314 -13.30 -3.68 9.23
N PRO A 315 -14.43 -4.40 9.06
CA PRO A 315 -14.45 -5.73 8.44
C PRO A 315 -13.94 -5.74 6.98
N PHE A 316 -13.98 -4.60 6.29
CA PHE A 316 -13.51 -4.45 4.91
C PHE A 316 -12.04 -4.04 4.78
N SER A 317 -11.34 -3.85 5.90
CA SER A 317 -10.00 -3.26 5.98
C SER A 317 -8.92 -4.26 6.39
N GLY A 318 -9.08 -5.54 6.00
CA GLY A 318 -8.10 -6.59 6.29
C GLY A 318 -7.87 -6.76 7.79
N TYR A 319 -6.62 -6.66 8.23
CA TYR A 319 -6.21 -6.85 9.62
C TYR A 319 -6.12 -5.55 10.43
N PHE A 320 -6.47 -4.42 9.84
CA PHE A 320 -6.45 -3.16 10.56
C PHE A 320 -7.59 -3.12 11.59
N THR A 321 -7.25 -2.82 12.84
CA THR A 321 -8.22 -2.68 13.94
C THR A 321 -8.56 -1.22 14.27
N ALA A 322 -7.84 -0.28 13.66
CA ALA A 322 -8.04 1.15 13.77
C ALA A 322 -7.64 1.85 12.47
N LEU A 323 -8.21 3.04 12.23
CA LEU A 323 -7.71 3.95 11.20
C LEU A 323 -6.36 4.52 11.68
N PRO A 324 -5.28 4.39 10.89
CA PRO A 324 -3.98 4.96 11.24
C PRO A 324 -4.03 6.47 11.37
N SER A 325 -3.36 6.98 12.40
CA SER A 325 -3.27 8.41 12.68
C SER A 325 -1.95 9.03 12.21
N GLY A 326 -1.97 10.34 12.05
CA GLY A 326 -0.85 11.15 11.62
C GLY A 326 -0.52 11.02 10.14
N THR A 327 -1.45 10.57 9.30
CA THR A 327 -1.24 10.48 7.84
C THR A 327 -1.27 11.86 7.17
N ILE A 328 -0.76 11.99 5.93
CA ILE A 328 -0.77 13.25 5.17
C ILE A 328 -2.20 13.79 5.01
N GLY A 329 -3.16 12.93 4.60
CA GLY A 329 -4.54 13.35 4.37
C GLY A 329 -5.26 13.79 5.65
N GLU A 330 -4.99 13.12 6.77
CA GLU A 330 -5.55 13.51 8.07
C GLU A 330 -5.00 14.88 8.52
N ALA A 331 -3.69 15.07 8.39
CA ALA A 331 -2.99 16.29 8.79
C ALA A 331 -3.32 17.49 7.89
N TYR A 332 -3.76 17.27 6.65
CA TYR A 332 -4.13 18.35 5.73
C TYR A 332 -5.52 18.93 6.06
N PRO A 333 -5.62 20.25 6.36
CA PRO A 333 -6.88 20.89 6.69
C PRO A 333 -7.77 21.12 5.46
N GLY A 334 -7.22 21.14 4.24
CA GLY A 334 -7.98 21.25 3.00
C GLY A 334 -8.65 19.94 2.57
N ARG A 335 -9.33 19.95 1.43
CA ARG A 335 -9.98 18.77 0.84
C ARG A 335 -8.96 17.83 0.19
N SER A 336 -9.14 16.54 0.37
CA SER A 336 -8.19 15.51 -0.08
C SER A 336 -8.89 14.29 -0.65
N ILE A 337 -8.29 13.69 -1.67
CA ILE A 337 -8.75 12.42 -2.26
C ILE A 337 -7.63 11.39 -2.32
N ALA A 338 -7.98 10.11 -2.31
CA ALA A 338 -7.09 9.01 -2.63
C ALA A 338 -7.75 8.10 -3.67
N VAL A 339 -7.04 7.73 -4.74
CA VAL A 339 -7.54 6.84 -5.78
C VAL A 339 -6.47 5.82 -6.14
N GLY A 340 -6.80 4.53 -6.17
CA GLY A 340 -5.79 3.53 -6.49
C GLY A 340 -6.33 2.17 -6.86
N ASN A 341 -5.62 1.49 -7.75
CA ASN A 341 -5.89 0.09 -8.10
C ASN A 341 -5.17 -0.89 -7.16
N ARG A 342 -5.07 -0.49 -5.88
CA ARG A 342 -4.53 -1.27 -4.77
C ARG A 342 -5.55 -1.35 -3.65
N SER A 343 -6.15 -2.53 -3.48
CA SER A 343 -7.23 -2.73 -2.51
C SER A 343 -6.74 -2.50 -1.09
N MET A 344 -7.62 -2.00 -0.22
CA MET A 344 -7.42 -1.65 1.18
C MET A 344 -6.56 -0.41 1.45
N PHE A 345 -5.63 -0.08 0.56
CA PHE A 345 -4.57 0.86 0.91
C PHE A 345 -5.06 2.31 0.88
N MET A 346 -5.98 2.65 -0.02
CA MET A 346 -6.40 4.05 -0.20
C MET A 346 -7.11 4.56 1.03
N HIS A 347 -8.02 3.77 1.59
CA HIS A 347 -8.76 4.18 2.79
C HIS A 347 -8.00 3.94 4.10
N MET A 348 -7.04 2.99 4.14
CA MET A 348 -6.33 2.69 5.39
C MET A 348 -5.00 3.40 5.56
N THR A 349 -4.35 3.87 4.48
CA THR A 349 -2.96 4.37 4.60
C THR A 349 -2.81 5.86 4.31
N THR A 350 -3.80 6.50 3.68
CA THR A 350 -3.65 7.89 3.20
C THR A 350 -4.25 8.94 4.15
N GLY A 351 -5.34 8.59 4.84
CA GLY A 351 -6.16 9.49 5.65
C GLY A 351 -6.90 10.57 4.86
N CYS A 352 -7.02 10.44 3.54
CA CYS A 352 -7.75 11.39 2.72
C CYS A 352 -9.26 11.40 3.04
N ASP A 353 -9.94 12.50 2.71
CA ASP A 353 -11.37 12.67 2.99
C ASP A 353 -12.23 11.67 2.23
N ILE A 354 -11.88 11.44 0.96
CA ILE A 354 -12.50 10.45 0.09
C ILE A 354 -11.41 9.52 -0.41
N ALA A 355 -11.56 8.22 -0.21
CA ALA A 355 -10.74 7.20 -0.83
C ALA A 355 -11.58 6.40 -1.82
N CYS A 356 -11.04 6.07 -2.99
CA CYS A 356 -11.64 5.18 -3.98
C CYS A 356 -10.61 4.12 -4.37
N GLU A 357 -10.97 2.85 -4.25
CA GLU A 357 -10.06 1.76 -4.53
C GLU A 357 -10.74 0.60 -5.24
N CYS A 358 -9.93 -0.24 -5.87
CA CYS A 358 -10.40 -1.55 -6.27
C CYS A 358 -10.84 -2.35 -5.04
N PHE A 359 -11.99 -3.01 -5.16
CA PHE A 359 -12.43 -3.98 -4.18
C PHE A 359 -12.13 -5.36 -4.77
N ALA A 360 -10.90 -5.83 -4.53
CA ALA A 360 -10.44 -7.12 -4.99
C ALA A 360 -9.86 -7.92 -3.82
N ARG A 361 -10.07 -9.24 -3.85
CA ARG A 361 -9.52 -10.18 -2.86
C ARG A 361 -8.79 -11.27 -3.62
N ASN A 362 -7.48 -11.40 -3.42
CA ASN A 362 -6.64 -12.37 -4.14
C ASN A 362 -6.77 -12.31 -5.68
N LEU A 363 -6.86 -11.09 -6.23
CA LEU A 363 -7.11 -10.78 -7.65
C LEU A 363 -8.50 -11.17 -8.17
N TYR A 364 -9.43 -11.56 -7.31
CA TYR A 364 -10.84 -11.68 -7.68
C TYR A 364 -11.49 -10.30 -7.57
N ASN A 365 -11.90 -9.75 -8.70
CA ASN A 365 -12.57 -8.46 -8.79
C ASN A 365 -13.99 -8.56 -8.19
N GLN A 366 -14.22 -7.87 -7.07
CA GLN A 366 -15.52 -7.77 -6.41
C GLN A 366 -16.18 -6.40 -6.66
N GLY A 367 -15.54 -5.54 -7.47
CA GLY A 367 -16.00 -4.21 -7.83
C GLY A 367 -15.11 -3.11 -7.26
N LEU A 368 -15.74 -2.09 -6.67
CA LEU A 368 -15.12 -0.90 -6.12
C LEU A 368 -15.55 -0.69 -4.68
N MET A 369 -14.69 -0.04 -3.91
CA MET A 369 -15.07 0.54 -2.64
C MET A 369 -14.61 1.99 -2.60
N ALA A 370 -15.52 2.88 -2.24
CA ALA A 370 -15.15 4.21 -1.79
C ALA A 370 -15.39 4.36 -0.29
N VAL A 371 -14.59 5.20 0.36
CA VAL A 371 -14.73 5.54 1.77
C VAL A 371 -14.77 7.05 1.91
N ILE A 372 -15.73 7.57 2.66
CA ILE A 372 -15.86 8.98 3.02
C ILE A 372 -15.52 9.09 4.51
N HIS A 373 -14.32 9.57 4.82
CA HIS A 373 -13.86 9.73 6.20
C HIS A 373 -14.39 11.01 6.85
N ARG A 374 -14.50 12.11 6.07
CA ARG A 374 -14.91 13.44 6.53
C ARG A 374 -16.06 14.00 5.71
N GLN A 375 -17.27 13.93 6.27
CA GLN A 375 -18.47 14.50 5.67
C GLN A 375 -18.61 16.01 5.92
N ASP A 376 -17.89 16.54 6.91
CA ASP A 376 -17.87 17.95 7.30
C ASP A 376 -17.23 18.85 6.24
N LYS A 377 -16.44 18.29 5.32
CA LYS A 377 -15.80 19.02 4.21
C LYS A 377 -16.61 19.03 2.92
N ALA A 378 -17.93 18.96 3.01
CA ALA A 378 -18.84 18.91 1.87
C ALA A 378 -18.70 20.14 0.94
N ILE A 379 -19.18 19.97 -0.30
CA ILE A 379 -19.23 21.02 -1.32
C ILE A 379 -20.15 22.16 -0.80
N GLY A 380 -19.64 23.40 -0.77
CA GLY A 380 -20.40 24.58 -0.33
C GLY A 380 -20.22 25.04 1.13
N ALA A 381 -19.32 24.41 1.91
CA ALA A 381 -19.07 24.77 3.31
C ALA A 381 -17.91 25.79 3.53
N GLY A 382 -17.62 26.65 2.55
CA GLY A 382 -16.57 27.67 2.65
C GLY A 382 -16.92 28.91 1.86
#